data_AF-A0A935RT26-F1
#
_entry.id   AF-A0A935RT26-F1
#
_cell.length_a   1.000
_cell.length_b   1.000
_cell.length_c   1.000
_cell.angle_alpha   90.00
_cell.angle_beta   90.00
_cell.angle_gamma   90.00
#
_symmetry.space_group_name_H-M   'P 1'
#
loop_
_entity.id
_entity.type
_entity.pdbx_description
1 polymer ?
#
loop_
_entity_poly.entity_id
_entity_poly.type
_entity_poly.pdbx_seq_one_letter_code
_entity_poly.pdbx_strand_id
1 'polypeptide(L)'
;MIEKCRILYKGDMIAASFYLFVGVILLLFAVILYYYAISQGFRFLSIGFFMFFVYCIGKGAVLYYISSQRYTFYKKIDEVTPTQINEETKYTEYRIHKKNINRRRYIYTIVISCIIAFVGIFSHQKSILMGSSIPIALIAGIEFSIGLLTEFRLREFHRLLVKK
;
A
#
# COMPACT_ATOMS: atom_id res chain seq x y z
N MET A 1 -1.41 -7.48 -26.55
CA MET A 1 -0.48 -7.48 -25.40
C MET A 1 -0.31 -6.09 -24.84
N ILE A 2 0.02 -5.11 -25.69
CA ILE A 2 0.17 -3.70 -25.32
C ILE A 2 -1.03 -3.17 -24.52
N GLU A 3 -2.25 -3.43 -24.98
CA GLU A 3 -3.47 -2.99 -24.27
C GLU A 3 -3.58 -3.58 -22.86
N LYS A 4 -3.19 -4.85 -22.67
CA LYS A 4 -3.16 -5.49 -21.36
C LYS A 4 -2.09 -4.85 -20.45
N CYS A 5 -0.92 -4.52 -20.99
CA CYS A 5 0.10 -3.77 -20.26
C CYS A 5 -0.43 -2.38 -19.84
N ARG A 6 -1.09 -1.66 -20.75
CA ARG A 6 -1.72 -0.35 -20.45
C ARG A 6 -2.75 -0.46 -19.34
N ILE A 7 -3.63 -1.46 -19.37
CA ILE A 7 -4.63 -1.71 -18.31
C ILE A 7 -3.95 -2.01 -16.97
N LEU A 8 -2.88 -2.82 -16.98
CA LEU A 8 -2.13 -3.12 -15.76
C LEU A 8 -1.56 -1.84 -15.12
N TYR A 9 -0.81 -1.02 -15.86
CA TYR A 9 -0.20 0.18 -15.27
C TYR A 9 -1.23 1.26 -14.92
N LYS A 10 -2.32 1.37 -15.68
CA LYS A 10 -3.45 2.23 -15.31
C LYS A 10 -4.05 1.81 -13.97
N GLY A 11 -4.21 0.50 -13.75
CA GLY A 11 -4.67 0.00 -12.45
C GLY A 11 -3.66 0.25 -11.31
N ASP A 12 -2.36 0.27 -11.59
CA ASP A 12 -1.34 0.62 -10.59
C ASP A 12 -1.39 2.11 -10.22
N MET A 13 -1.69 2.98 -11.20
CA MET A 13 -1.96 4.39 -10.95
C MET A 13 -3.24 4.61 -10.11
N ILE A 14 -4.27 3.80 -10.31
CA ILE A 14 -5.50 3.84 -9.48
C ILE A 14 -5.17 3.44 -8.04
N ALA A 15 -4.41 2.36 -7.85
CA ALA A 15 -3.95 1.94 -6.51
C ALA A 15 -3.11 3.04 -5.83
N ALA A 16 -2.25 3.72 -6.58
CA ALA A 16 -1.49 4.86 -6.09
C ALA A 16 -2.39 6.03 -5.68
N SER A 17 -3.44 6.31 -6.46
CA SER A 17 -4.43 7.36 -6.15
C SER A 17 -5.20 7.05 -4.86
N PHE A 18 -5.48 5.76 -4.60
CA PHE A 18 -6.10 5.32 -3.36
C PHE A 18 -5.20 5.58 -2.14
N TYR A 19 -3.89 5.36 -2.25
CA TYR A 19 -2.94 5.74 -1.19
C TYR A 19 -2.96 7.24 -0.92
N LEU A 20 -2.99 8.08 -1.97
CA LEU A 20 -3.05 9.53 -1.81
C LEU A 20 -4.36 9.96 -1.12
N PHE A 21 -5.49 9.41 -1.54
CA PHE A 21 -6.80 9.67 -0.95
C PHE A 21 -6.85 9.30 0.55
N VAL A 22 -6.38 8.10 0.89
CA VAL A 22 -6.28 7.65 2.29
C VAL A 22 -5.35 8.56 3.08
N GLY A 23 -4.23 9.01 2.49
CA GLY A 23 -3.33 9.99 3.10
C GLY A 23 -4.07 11.27 3.49
N VAL A 24 -4.86 11.85 2.59
CA VAL A 24 -5.62 13.08 2.88
C VAL A 24 -6.62 12.87 4.03
N ILE A 25 -7.33 11.73 4.05
CA ILE A 25 -8.24 11.38 5.15
C ILE A 25 -7.48 11.31 6.48
N LEU A 26 -6.32 10.65 6.51
CA LEU A 26 -5.49 10.53 7.70
C LEU A 26 -4.99 11.88 8.19
N LEU A 27 -4.60 12.78 7.28
CA LEU A 27 -4.20 14.14 7.63
C LEU A 27 -5.35 14.89 8.31
N LEU A 28 -6.56 14.78 7.76
CA LEU A 28 -7.74 15.42 8.33
C LEU A 28 -8.02 14.90 9.75
N PHE A 29 -7.99 13.58 9.98
CA PHE A 29 -8.13 13.01 11.32
C PHE A 29 -6.97 13.40 12.25
N ALA A 30 -5.73 13.44 11.74
CA ALA A 30 -4.57 13.84 12.52
C ALA A 30 -4.71 15.28 13.05
N VAL A 31 -5.12 16.21 12.18
CA VAL A 31 -5.34 17.62 12.51
C VAL A 31 -6.48 17.77 13.52
N ILE A 32 -7.62 17.11 13.29
CA ILE A 32 -8.74 17.15 14.23
C ILE A 32 -8.32 16.64 15.61
N LEU A 33 -7.66 15.49 15.68
CA LEU A 33 -7.19 14.93 16.94
C LEU A 33 -6.11 15.78 17.60
N TYR A 34 -5.25 16.45 16.83
CA TYR A 34 -4.19 17.29 17.38
C TYR A 34 -4.75 18.53 18.10
N TYR A 35 -5.67 19.24 17.45
CA TYR A 35 -6.18 20.51 17.95
C TYR A 35 -7.34 20.37 18.94
N TYR A 36 -8.21 19.37 18.76
CA TYR A 36 -9.44 19.25 19.55
C TYR A 36 -9.36 18.23 20.68
N ALA A 37 -8.33 17.36 20.73
CA ALA A 37 -8.22 16.37 21.78
C ALA A 37 -7.35 16.84 22.95
N ILE A 38 -7.97 16.87 24.15
CA ILE A 38 -7.32 17.27 25.40
C ILE A 38 -6.50 16.12 26.02
N SER A 39 -6.90 14.87 25.77
CA SER A 39 -6.23 13.68 26.32
C SER A 39 -4.93 13.33 25.57
N GLN A 40 -3.88 13.04 26.35
CA GLN A 40 -2.56 12.64 25.84
C GLN A 40 -2.60 11.43 24.89
N GLY A 41 -3.53 10.49 25.08
CA GLY A 41 -3.68 9.32 24.20
C GLY A 41 -4.05 9.69 22.77
N PHE A 42 -4.95 10.66 22.59
CA PHE A 42 -5.35 11.14 21.27
C PHE A 42 -4.25 11.97 20.59
N ARG A 43 -3.38 12.63 21.37
CA ARG A 43 -2.19 13.31 20.82
C ARG A 43 -1.19 12.31 20.26
N PHE A 44 -0.92 11.21 20.95
CA PHE A 44 -0.06 10.13 20.41
C PHE A 44 -0.68 9.49 19.17
N LEU A 45 -2.00 9.28 19.16
CA LEU A 45 -2.70 8.77 17.97
C LEU A 45 -2.60 9.74 16.78
N SER A 46 -2.73 11.05 17.03
CA SER A 46 -2.54 12.09 16.00
C SER A 46 -1.14 12.05 15.39
N ILE A 47 -0.09 11.92 16.21
CA ILE A 47 1.30 11.74 15.71
C ILE A 47 1.40 10.50 14.82
N GLY A 48 0.81 9.39 15.24
CA GLY A 48 0.75 8.16 14.43
C GLY A 48 0.06 8.39 13.07
N PHE A 49 -1.03 9.15 13.03
CA PHE A 49 -1.70 9.51 11.78
C PHE A 49 -0.90 10.48 10.91
N PHE A 50 -0.16 11.43 11.49
CA PHE A 50 0.78 12.27 10.74
C PHE A 50 1.89 11.46 10.06
N MET A 51 2.53 10.56 10.82
CA MET A 51 3.54 9.65 10.25
C MET A 51 2.95 8.80 9.14
N PHE A 52 1.73 8.31 9.33
CA PHE A 52 1.07 7.49 8.33
C PHE A 52 0.66 8.29 7.08
N PHE A 53 0.19 9.52 7.24
CA PHE A 53 -0.05 10.43 6.13
C PHE A 53 1.19 10.60 5.25
N VAL A 54 2.35 10.89 5.85
CA VAL A 54 3.61 11.05 5.11
C VAL A 54 3.97 9.78 4.36
N TYR A 55 3.80 8.61 4.98
CA TYR A 55 4.01 7.32 4.32
C TYR A 55 3.09 7.11 3.12
N CYS A 56 1.78 7.36 3.29
CA CYS A 56 0.77 7.21 2.23
C CYS A 56 1.05 8.14 1.04
N ILE A 57 1.35 9.41 1.31
CA ILE A 57 1.69 10.37 0.25
C ILE A 57 2.97 9.97 -0.47
N GLY A 58 4.04 9.68 0.26
CA GLY A 58 5.33 9.30 -0.32
C GLY A 58 5.21 8.05 -1.19
N LYS A 59 4.57 7.01 -0.67
CA LYS A 59 4.36 5.76 -1.42
C LYS A 59 3.42 5.94 -2.61
N GLY A 60 2.31 6.65 -2.44
CA GLY A 60 1.37 6.95 -3.50
C GLY A 60 2.03 7.73 -4.64
N ALA A 61 2.78 8.79 -4.32
CA ALA A 61 3.47 9.60 -5.31
C ALA A 61 4.50 8.81 -6.11
N VAL A 62 5.37 8.03 -5.44
CA VAL A 62 6.40 7.21 -6.10
C VAL A 62 5.76 6.15 -7.00
N LEU A 63 4.72 5.46 -6.52
CA LEU A 63 4.03 4.43 -7.29
C LEU A 63 3.34 5.03 -8.51
N TYR A 64 2.69 6.18 -8.37
CA TYR A 64 2.05 6.88 -9.47
C TYR A 64 3.06 7.30 -10.53
N TYR A 65 4.18 7.88 -10.12
CA TYR A 65 5.24 8.33 -11.01
C TYR A 65 5.81 7.19 -11.87
N ILE A 66 6.24 6.10 -11.24
CA ILE A 66 6.80 4.92 -11.93
C ILE A 66 5.76 4.30 -12.87
N SER A 67 4.52 4.18 -12.40
CA SER A 67 3.44 3.56 -13.19
C SER A 67 3.03 4.43 -14.38
N SER A 68 3.05 5.76 -14.22
CA SER A 68 2.77 6.72 -15.30
C SER A 68 3.84 6.69 -16.39
N GLN A 69 5.12 6.59 -16.01
CA GLN A 69 6.21 6.42 -16.97
C GLN A 69 6.05 5.13 -17.80
N ARG A 70 5.79 4.00 -17.14
CA ARG A 70 5.55 2.71 -17.81
C ARG A 70 4.31 2.77 -18.69
N TYR A 71 3.21 3.35 -18.21
CA TYR A 71 2.00 3.53 -19.00
C TYR A 71 2.26 4.34 -20.28
N THR A 72 3.00 5.44 -20.17
CA THR A 72 3.37 6.30 -21.31
C THR A 72 4.27 5.58 -22.30
N PHE A 73 5.23 4.78 -21.82
CA PHE A 73 6.05 3.91 -22.66
C PHE A 73 5.17 2.95 -23.49
N TYR A 74 4.28 2.20 -22.84
CA TYR A 74 3.36 1.28 -23.52
C TYR A 74 2.31 1.98 -24.39
N LYS A 75 2.08 3.29 -24.21
CA LYS A 75 1.21 4.10 -25.07
C LYS A 75 1.89 4.49 -26.39
N LYS A 76 3.21 4.67 -26.39
CA LYS A 76 3.99 5.16 -27.54
C LYS A 76 4.54 4.05 -28.45
N ILE A 77 4.48 2.79 -28.02
CA ILE A 77 4.94 1.65 -28.82
C ILE A 77 3.75 0.99 -29.55
N ASP A 78 4.00 0.56 -30.78
CA ASP A 78 3.01 -0.13 -31.64
C ASP A 78 3.14 -1.66 -31.58
N GLU A 79 4.34 -2.18 -31.28
CA GLU A 79 4.61 -3.60 -31.09
C GLU A 79 5.50 -3.85 -29.85
N VAL A 80 5.34 -5.02 -29.22
CA VAL A 80 6.19 -5.46 -28.10
C VAL A 80 7.14 -6.52 -28.61
N THR A 81 8.44 -6.30 -28.46
CA THR A 81 9.45 -7.28 -28.88
C THR A 81 9.45 -8.50 -27.93
N PRO A 82 9.89 -9.69 -28.41
CA PRO A 82 10.02 -10.88 -27.55
C PRO A 82 10.91 -10.65 -26.32
N THR A 83 11.95 -9.82 -26.46
CA THR A 83 12.84 -9.44 -25.35
C THR A 83 12.10 -8.68 -24.26
N GLN A 84 11.26 -7.71 -24.62
CA GLN A 84 10.44 -6.95 -23.69
C GLN A 84 9.40 -7.81 -22.97
N ILE A 85 8.83 -8.82 -23.65
CA ILE A 85 7.90 -9.78 -23.03
C ILE A 85 8.62 -10.61 -21.96
N ASN A 86 9.83 -11.08 -22.23
CA ASN A 86 10.63 -11.82 -21.26
C ASN A 86 11.02 -10.96 -20.05
N GLU A 87 11.41 -9.70 -20.28
CA GLU A 87 11.71 -8.76 -19.19
C GLU A 87 10.48 -8.46 -18.31
N GLU A 88 9.32 -8.21 -18.91
CA GLU A 88 8.09 -8.00 -18.14
C GLU A 88 7.63 -9.26 -17.39
N THR A 89 7.89 -10.44 -17.94
CA THR A 89 7.58 -11.71 -17.27
C THR A 89 8.43 -11.86 -16.01
N LYS A 90 9.76 -11.67 -16.12
CA LYS A 90 10.68 -11.69 -14.97
C LYS A 90 10.32 -10.61 -13.93
N TYR A 91 10.01 -9.40 -14.39
CA TYR A 91 9.61 -8.31 -13.49
C TYR A 91 8.30 -8.61 -12.76
N THR A 92 7.32 -9.17 -13.47
CA THR A 92 6.02 -9.54 -12.89
C THR A 92 6.16 -10.67 -11.87
N GLU A 93 6.96 -11.69 -12.15
CA GLU A 93 7.27 -12.79 -11.22
C GLU A 93 7.92 -12.25 -9.93
N TYR A 94 8.93 -11.39 -10.07
CA TYR A 94 9.57 -10.73 -8.93
C TYR A 94 8.54 -9.97 -8.08
N ARG A 95 7.63 -9.20 -8.71
CA ARG A 95 6.58 -8.46 -8.00
C ARG A 95 5.63 -9.39 -7.25
N ILE A 96 5.23 -10.52 -7.83
CA ILE A 96 4.36 -11.52 -7.20
C ILE A 96 5.06 -12.14 -6.00
N HIS A 97 6.33 -12.55 -6.14
CA HIS A 97 7.10 -13.16 -5.07
C HIS A 97 7.27 -12.19 -3.87
N LYS A 98 7.66 -10.94 -4.16
CA LYS A 98 7.77 -9.88 -3.15
C LYS A 98 6.45 -9.64 -2.41
N LYS A 99 5.31 -9.63 -3.12
CA LYS A 99 3.98 -9.46 -2.52
C LYS A 99 3.58 -10.63 -1.63
N ASN A 100 3.86 -11.87 -2.03
CA ASN A 100 3.58 -13.05 -1.20
C ASN A 100 4.33 -13.02 0.14
N ILE A 101 5.62 -12.64 0.13
CA ILE A 101 6.41 -12.48 1.35
C ILE A 101 5.82 -11.37 2.23
N ASN A 102 5.58 -10.20 1.65
CA ASN A 102 5.06 -9.06 2.39
C ASN A 102 3.67 -9.33 2.97
N ARG A 103 2.82 -10.06 2.28
CA ARG A 103 1.48 -10.46 2.77
C ARG A 103 1.56 -11.17 4.11
N ARG A 104 2.45 -12.15 4.25
CA ARG A 104 2.64 -12.88 5.51
C ARG A 104 3.10 -11.94 6.63
N ARG A 105 4.05 -11.05 6.32
CA ARG A 105 4.54 -10.05 7.28
C ARG A 105 3.43 -9.10 7.74
N TYR A 106 2.58 -8.63 6.83
CA TYR A 106 1.45 -7.76 7.19
C TYR A 106 0.44 -8.48 8.08
N ILE A 107 0.09 -9.74 7.78
CA ILE A 107 -0.80 -10.54 8.64
C ILE A 107 -0.21 -10.67 10.05
N TYR A 108 1.06 -11.07 10.16
CA TYR A 108 1.72 -11.20 11.46
C TYR A 108 1.78 -9.86 12.21
N THR A 109 2.02 -8.76 11.50
CA THR A 109 2.03 -7.42 12.08
C THR A 109 0.66 -7.03 12.62
N ILE A 110 -0.43 -7.34 11.90
CA ILE A 110 -1.81 -7.09 12.38
C ILE A 110 -2.07 -7.90 13.66
N VAL A 111 -1.78 -9.21 13.64
CA VAL A 111 -2.02 -10.09 14.80
C VAL A 111 -1.23 -9.62 16.02
N ILE A 112 0.06 -9.34 15.87
CA ILE A 112 0.91 -8.84 16.95
C ILE A 112 0.40 -7.49 17.46
N SER A 113 0.04 -6.57 16.57
CA SER A 113 -0.48 -5.25 16.96
C SER A 113 -1.78 -5.35 17.74
N CYS A 114 -2.68 -6.26 17.37
CA CYS A 114 -3.91 -6.53 18.12
C CYS A 114 -3.63 -7.11 19.51
N ILE A 115 -2.68 -8.03 19.63
CA ILE A 115 -2.26 -8.59 20.93
C ILE A 115 -1.66 -7.49 21.81
N ILE A 116 -0.76 -6.66 21.26
CA ILE A 116 -0.16 -5.53 21.97
C ILE A 116 -1.23 -4.51 22.38
N ALA A 117 -2.20 -4.22 21.52
CA ALA A 117 -3.31 -3.34 21.85
C ALA A 117 -4.13 -3.88 23.02
N PHE A 118 -4.45 -5.19 23.01
CA PHE A 118 -5.19 -5.86 24.08
C PHE A 118 -4.45 -5.85 25.41
N VAL A 119 -3.16 -6.22 25.42
CA VAL A 119 -2.31 -6.15 26.63
C VAL A 119 -2.16 -4.71 27.11
N GLY A 120 -2.08 -3.76 26.16
CA GLY A 120 -1.98 -2.34 26.43
C GLY A 120 -3.19 -1.76 27.19
N ILE A 121 -4.38 -2.36 27.07
CA ILE A 121 -5.57 -1.95 27.83
C ILE A 121 -5.32 -2.05 29.34
N PHE A 122 -4.58 -3.07 29.78
CA PHE A 122 -4.34 -3.37 31.20
C PHE A 122 -3.06 -2.74 31.75
N SER A 123 -2.30 -2.01 30.92
CA SER A 123 -1.04 -1.39 31.31
C SER A 123 -1.21 0.06 31.76
N HIS A 124 -0.38 0.51 32.70
CA HIS A 124 -0.26 1.93 33.07
C HIS A 124 0.13 2.82 31.87
N GLN A 125 0.76 2.26 30.83
CA GLN A 125 1.14 2.98 29.60
C GLN A 125 0.12 2.84 28.46
N LYS A 126 -1.16 2.59 28.77
CA LYS A 126 -2.23 2.37 27.78
C LYS A 126 -2.26 3.36 26.62
N SER A 127 -2.03 4.65 26.89
CA SER A 127 -2.09 5.72 25.90
C SER A 127 -1.04 5.60 24.80
N ILE A 128 0.20 5.21 25.15
CA ILE A 128 1.31 5.07 24.18
C ILE A 128 1.14 3.78 23.37
N LEU A 129 0.76 2.69 24.05
CA LEU A 129 0.55 1.40 23.41
C LEU A 129 -0.65 1.44 22.44
N MET A 130 -1.77 2.05 22.84
CA MET A 130 -2.91 2.25 21.93
C MET A 130 -2.58 3.21 20.79
N GLY A 131 -1.90 4.33 21.10
CA GLY A 131 -1.51 5.34 20.11
C GLY A 131 -0.54 4.85 19.04
N SER A 132 0.21 3.76 19.29
CA SER A 132 1.15 3.16 18.34
C SER A 132 0.61 1.90 17.67
N SER A 133 -0.01 0.99 18.42
CA SER A 133 -0.54 -0.27 17.88
C SER A 133 -1.69 -0.07 16.90
N ILE A 134 -2.58 0.91 17.14
CA ILE A 134 -3.71 1.19 16.26
C ILE A 134 -3.25 1.67 14.88
N PRO A 135 -2.39 2.70 14.76
CA PRO A 135 -1.83 3.08 13.46
C PRO A 135 -1.08 1.95 12.76
N ILE A 136 -0.29 1.14 13.48
CA ILE A 136 0.46 0.02 12.89
C ILE A 136 -0.49 -1.04 12.32
N ALA A 137 -1.53 -1.43 13.07
CA ALA A 137 -2.54 -2.37 12.59
C ALA A 137 -3.27 -1.83 11.36
N LEU A 138 -3.62 -0.54 11.38
CA LEU A 138 -4.35 0.12 10.30
C LEU A 138 -3.50 0.22 9.02
N ILE A 139 -2.21 0.56 9.14
CA ILE A 139 -1.23 0.54 8.03
C ILE A 139 -1.16 -0.87 7.44
N ALA A 140 -0.94 -1.88 8.28
CA ALA A 140 -0.78 -3.25 7.83
C ALA A 140 -2.06 -3.78 7.16
N GLY A 141 -3.24 -3.38 7.63
CA GLY A 141 -4.53 -3.72 7.00
C GLY A 141 -4.73 -3.09 5.63
N ILE A 142 -4.38 -1.81 5.46
CA ILE A 142 -4.44 -1.12 4.16
C ILE A 142 -3.44 -1.74 3.17
N GLU A 143 -2.21 -1.98 3.62
CA GLU A 143 -1.16 -2.63 2.82
C GLU A 143 -1.57 -4.04 2.39
N PHE A 144 -2.19 -4.79 3.28
CA PHE A 144 -2.72 -6.11 2.98
C PHE A 144 -3.82 -6.04 1.92
N SER A 145 -4.80 -5.16 2.09
CA SER A 145 -5.96 -5.02 1.19
C SER A 145 -5.53 -4.58 -0.22
N ILE A 146 -4.71 -3.53 -0.32
CA ILE A 146 -4.16 -3.06 -1.60
C ILE A 146 -3.22 -4.12 -2.19
N GLY A 147 -2.45 -4.80 -1.33
CA GLY A 147 -1.59 -5.92 -1.69
C GLY A 147 -2.34 -7.03 -2.40
N LEU A 148 -3.49 -7.45 -1.89
CA LEU A 148 -4.35 -8.48 -2.48
C LEU A 148 -4.92 -8.05 -3.83
N LEU A 149 -5.50 -6.84 -3.93
CA LEU A 149 -6.08 -6.33 -5.17
C LEU A 149 -5.05 -6.26 -6.31
N THR A 150 -3.85 -5.78 -5.99
CA THR A 150 -2.75 -5.70 -6.95
C THR A 150 -2.15 -7.06 -7.27
N GLU A 151 -2.10 -8.00 -6.31
CA GLU A 151 -1.64 -9.38 -6.55
C GLU A 151 -2.58 -10.13 -7.50
N PHE A 152 -3.90 -10.01 -7.33
CA PHE A 152 -4.88 -10.63 -8.23
C PHE A 152 -4.65 -10.19 -9.68
N ARG A 153 -4.57 -8.88 -9.91
CA ARG A 153 -4.28 -8.29 -11.22
C ARG A 153 -2.94 -8.73 -11.80
N LEU A 154 -1.89 -8.80 -10.99
CA LEU A 154 -0.56 -9.24 -11.44
C LEU A 154 -0.54 -10.72 -11.82
N ARG A 155 -1.22 -11.58 -11.06
CA ARG A 155 -1.33 -13.01 -11.37
C ARG A 155 -2.11 -13.25 -12.66
N GLU A 156 -3.19 -12.49 -12.86
CA GLU A 156 -3.96 -12.55 -14.11
C GLU A 156 -3.10 -12.08 -15.30
N PHE A 157 -2.39 -10.97 -15.16
CA PHE A 157 -1.48 -10.49 -16.19
C PHE A 157 -0.35 -11.48 -16.50
N HIS A 158 0.25 -12.09 -15.47
CA HIS A 158 1.28 -13.11 -15.64
C HIS A 158 0.76 -14.35 -16.38
N ARG A 159 -0.44 -14.82 -16.06
CA ARG A 159 -1.08 -15.91 -16.83
C ARG A 159 -1.26 -15.56 -18.31
N LEU A 160 -1.57 -14.30 -18.61
CA LEU A 160 -1.74 -13.82 -19.99
C LEU A 160 -0.40 -13.65 -20.72
N LEU A 161 0.70 -13.41 -20.00
CA LEU A 161 2.06 -13.41 -20.54
C LEU A 161 2.53 -14.82 -20.90
N VAL A 162 2.26 -15.81 -20.04
CA VAL A 162 2.73 -17.21 -20.20
C VAL A 162 1.87 -18.02 -21.19
N LYS A 163 0.59 -17.68 -21.38
CA LYS A 163 -0.31 -18.36 -22.34
C LYS A 163 -0.07 -17.97 -23.81
N LYS A 164 0.91 -17.13 -24.10
CA LYS A 164 1.32 -16.75 -25.45
C LYS A 164 2.60 -17.46 -25.84
#